data_AF-A0A7V9FJK5-F1
#
_entry.id   AF-A0A7V9FJK5-F1
#
_cell.length_a   1.000
_cell.length_b   1.000
_cell.length_c   1.000
_cell.angle_alpha   90.00
_cell.angle_beta   90.00
_cell.angle_gamma   90.00
#
_symmetry.space_group_name_H-M   'P 1'
#
loop_
_entity.id
_entity.type
_entity.pdbx_description
1 polymer ?
#
loop_
_entity_poly.entity_id
_entity_poly.type
_entity_poly.pdbx_seq_one_letter_code
_entity_poly.pdbx_strand_id
1 'polypeptide(L)'
;MHVDEVVRRYPAARVTQLGDSLAFLFRRPIQLTEWGTNRHFPPFFRVGARRWTMEEFLTHLARAHPNVTFARFNHASDSVQQRFYEAVGGNPAQFPGRLRAVERRLQLLPNYRSYLACGFEHCALPTAEFSTLRVAGVPLRKWVRNLAEGRDVDCPECRGRTEIVANATRELIAAR
;
A
#
# COMPACT_ATOMS: atom_id res chain seq x y z
N MET A 1 -13.91 -0.53 -5.84
CA MET A 1 -12.54 -0.25 -6.33
C MET A 1 -12.59 -0.25 -7.85
N HIS A 2 -12.12 0.81 -8.52
CA HIS A 2 -12.46 1.07 -9.93
C HIS A 2 -11.45 0.55 -10.96
N VAL A 3 -10.29 0.05 -10.55
CA VAL A 3 -9.21 -0.29 -11.50
C VAL A 3 -9.61 -1.36 -12.52
N ASP A 4 -10.40 -2.37 -12.14
CA ASP A 4 -10.91 -3.35 -13.12
C ASP A 4 -11.72 -2.68 -14.25
N GLU A 5 -12.59 -1.74 -13.88
CA GLU A 5 -13.41 -1.00 -14.84
C GLU A 5 -12.56 -0.13 -15.75
N VAL A 6 -11.56 0.57 -15.19
CA VAL A 6 -10.61 1.38 -15.96
C VAL A 6 -9.84 0.52 -16.97
N VAL A 7 -9.28 -0.61 -16.54
CA VAL A 7 -8.53 -1.50 -17.44
C VAL A 7 -9.41 -2.03 -18.57
N ARG A 8 -10.65 -2.44 -18.28
CA ARG A 8 -11.59 -2.91 -19.31
C ARG A 8 -12.05 -1.79 -20.25
N ARG A 9 -12.19 -0.56 -19.75
CA ARG A 9 -12.66 0.59 -20.54
C ARG A 9 -11.59 1.14 -21.47
N TYR A 10 -10.32 1.00 -21.12
CA TYR A 10 -9.18 1.53 -21.86
C TYR A 10 -8.15 0.42 -22.18
N PRO A 11 -8.50 -0.57 -23.03
CA PRO A 11 -7.66 -1.74 -23.27
C PRO A 11 -6.33 -1.43 -23.97
N ALA A 12 -6.22 -0.29 -24.64
CA ALA A 12 -4.99 0.18 -25.28
C ALA A 12 -4.10 1.01 -24.34
N ALA A 13 -4.58 1.39 -23.15
CA ALA A 13 -3.80 2.17 -22.20
C ALA A 13 -2.86 1.26 -21.41
N ARG A 14 -1.65 1.77 -21.13
CA ARG A 14 -0.76 1.18 -20.13
C ARG A 14 -1.18 1.67 -18.75
N VAL A 15 -1.64 0.74 -17.91
CA VAL A 15 -2.17 1.06 -16.58
C VAL A 15 -1.25 0.51 -15.50
N THR A 16 -0.89 1.37 -14.55
CA THR A 16 -0.35 1.01 -13.24
C THR A 16 -1.29 1.57 -12.18
N GLN A 17 -1.70 0.75 -11.22
CA GLN A 17 -2.53 1.19 -10.10
C GLN A 17 -1.65 1.39 -8.88
N LEU A 18 -1.73 2.56 -8.25
CA LEU A 18 -1.07 2.83 -6.97
C LEU A 18 -2.12 3.14 -5.89
N GLY A 19 -2.05 2.44 -4.76
CA GLY A 19 -2.83 2.76 -3.57
C GLY A 19 -1.94 3.37 -2.48
N ASP A 20 -2.41 4.45 -1.85
CA ASP A 20 -1.71 5.13 -0.76
C ASP A 20 -2.42 4.87 0.58
N SER A 21 -1.71 4.22 1.50
CA SER A 21 -2.08 4.07 2.92
C SER A 21 -3.42 3.39 3.20
N LEU A 22 -3.89 2.56 2.27
CA LEU A 22 -5.12 1.79 2.40
C LEU A 22 -4.83 0.31 2.73
N ALA A 23 -4.09 0.01 3.81
CA ALA A 23 -3.73 -1.36 4.24
C ALA A 23 -4.96 -2.28 4.23
N PHE A 24 -6.06 -1.80 4.79
CA PHE A 24 -7.33 -2.53 4.93
C PHE A 24 -7.12 -3.91 5.57
N LEU A 25 -6.19 -3.90 6.53
CA LEU A 25 -5.79 -5.03 7.34
C LEU A 25 -6.63 -5.02 8.61
N PHE A 26 -7.38 -6.10 8.82
CA PHE A 26 -8.25 -6.25 9.99
C PHE A 26 -7.83 -7.49 10.80
N ARG A 27 -8.22 -7.52 12.08
CA ARG A 27 -7.91 -8.66 12.97
C ARG A 27 -8.41 -9.98 12.38
N ARG A 28 -9.62 -9.95 11.83
CA ARG A 28 -10.33 -11.07 11.18
C ARG A 28 -10.79 -10.63 9.79
N PRO A 29 -11.01 -11.57 8.85
CA PRO A 29 -11.67 -11.27 7.59
C PRO A 29 -12.97 -10.49 7.79
N ILE A 30 -13.24 -9.54 6.90
CA ILE A 30 -14.36 -8.61 6.97
C ILE A 30 -15.50 -8.99 6.06
N GLN A 31 -16.70 -8.56 6.40
CA GLN A 31 -17.87 -8.66 5.54
C GLN A 31 -18.46 -7.25 5.41
N LEU A 32 -18.65 -6.78 4.18
CA LEU A 32 -19.17 -5.43 3.89
C LEU A 32 -20.53 -5.49 3.19
N THR A 33 -21.29 -6.57 3.42
CA THR A 33 -22.59 -6.78 2.77
C THR A 33 -23.59 -5.69 3.11
N GLU A 34 -23.60 -5.23 4.36
CA GLU A 34 -24.47 -4.14 4.85
C GLU A 34 -24.19 -2.80 4.15
N TRP A 35 -22.96 -2.62 3.67
CA TRP A 35 -22.52 -1.44 2.91
C TRP A 35 -22.76 -1.61 1.40
N GLY A 36 -23.39 -2.72 0.99
CA GLY A 36 -23.68 -3.03 -0.40
C GLY A 36 -22.45 -3.33 -1.25
N THR A 37 -21.26 -3.54 -0.67
CA THR A 37 -20.00 -3.67 -1.44
C THR A 37 -20.03 -4.83 -2.44
N ASN A 38 -20.80 -5.89 -2.14
CA ASN A 38 -20.93 -7.06 -3.00
C ASN A 38 -21.35 -6.76 -4.43
N ARG A 39 -22.20 -5.75 -4.64
CA ARG A 39 -22.67 -5.37 -5.98
C ARG A 39 -21.62 -4.62 -6.80
N HIS A 40 -20.53 -4.19 -6.15
CA HIS A 40 -19.47 -3.38 -6.76
C HIS A 40 -18.14 -4.13 -6.86
N PHE A 41 -18.08 -5.41 -6.49
CA PHE A 41 -16.90 -6.22 -6.76
C PHE A 41 -16.80 -6.57 -8.24
N PRO A 42 -15.58 -6.66 -8.78
CA PRO A 42 -15.35 -7.21 -10.11
C PRO A 42 -15.92 -8.64 -10.24
N PRO A 43 -16.32 -9.07 -11.44
CA PRO A 43 -16.91 -10.40 -11.66
C PRO A 43 -16.05 -11.57 -11.17
N PHE A 44 -14.71 -11.43 -11.16
CA PHE A 44 -13.76 -12.46 -10.69
C PHE A 44 -13.61 -12.53 -9.16
N PHE A 45 -14.24 -11.61 -8.41
CA PHE A 45 -14.16 -11.54 -6.95
C PHE A 45 -15.55 -11.47 -6.32
N ARG A 46 -16.37 -12.49 -6.58
CA ARG A 46 -17.73 -12.60 -6.02
C ARG A 46 -17.71 -13.36 -4.69
N VAL A 47 -17.42 -12.64 -3.60
CA VAL A 47 -17.35 -13.23 -2.24
C VAL A 47 -18.72 -13.46 -1.58
N GLY A 48 -19.80 -12.87 -2.13
CA GLY A 48 -21.14 -13.00 -1.56
C GLY A 48 -21.20 -12.54 -0.09
N ALA A 49 -21.87 -13.30 0.78
CA ALA A 49 -21.91 -13.00 2.21
C ALA A 49 -20.65 -13.43 2.98
N ARG A 50 -19.65 -14.01 2.32
CA ARG A 50 -18.45 -14.50 2.99
C ARG A 50 -17.56 -13.35 3.44
N ARG A 51 -16.88 -13.56 4.56
CA ARG A 51 -15.80 -12.69 4.99
C ARG A 51 -14.54 -12.87 4.12
N TRP A 52 -13.86 -11.78 3.81
CA TRP A 52 -12.69 -11.73 2.92
C TRP A 52 -11.58 -10.84 3.49
N THR A 53 -10.39 -10.90 2.91
CA THR A 53 -9.26 -10.02 3.27
C THR A 53 -8.81 -9.19 2.09
N MET A 54 -8.22 -8.02 2.36
CA MET A 54 -7.63 -7.20 1.30
C MET A 54 -6.52 -7.94 0.53
N GLU A 55 -5.79 -8.83 1.20
CA GLU A 55 -4.82 -9.73 0.56
C GLU A 55 -5.49 -10.64 -0.48
N GLU A 56 -6.62 -11.25 -0.14
CA GLU A 56 -7.40 -12.10 -1.05
C GLU A 56 -7.86 -11.29 -2.27
N PHE A 57 -8.41 -10.09 -2.03
CA PHE A 57 -8.86 -9.20 -3.10
C PHE A 57 -7.72 -8.80 -4.05
N LEU A 58 -6.60 -8.33 -3.50
CA LEU A 58 -5.44 -7.93 -4.31
C LEU A 58 -4.84 -9.11 -5.09
N THR A 59 -4.83 -10.31 -4.50
CA THR A 59 -4.37 -11.53 -5.18
C THR A 59 -5.25 -11.85 -6.39
N HIS A 60 -6.57 -11.80 -6.23
CA HIS A 60 -7.51 -12.02 -7.34
C HIS A 60 -7.38 -10.93 -8.41
N LEU A 61 -7.22 -9.68 -7.99
CA LEU A 61 -7.06 -8.55 -8.89
C LEU A 61 -5.79 -8.65 -9.74
N ALA A 62 -4.65 -8.97 -9.11
CA ALA A 62 -3.37 -9.16 -9.79
C ALA A 62 -3.40 -10.32 -10.80
N ARG A 63 -4.07 -11.43 -10.45
CA ARG A 63 -4.25 -12.59 -11.33
C ARG A 63 -5.19 -12.33 -12.50
N ALA A 64 -6.24 -11.53 -12.28
CA ALA A 64 -7.19 -11.18 -13.34
C ALA A 64 -6.58 -10.22 -14.39
N HIS A 65 -5.55 -9.47 -13.99
CA HIS A 65 -4.90 -8.45 -14.83
C HIS A 65 -3.38 -8.61 -14.84
N PRO A 66 -2.83 -9.69 -15.43
CA PRO A 66 -1.40 -10.02 -15.36
C PRO A 66 -0.49 -8.96 -16.00
N ASN A 67 -1.03 -8.15 -16.91
CA ASN A 67 -0.30 -7.08 -17.61
C ASN A 67 -0.37 -5.72 -16.90
N VAL A 68 -1.05 -5.63 -15.75
CA VAL A 68 -1.21 -4.42 -14.96
C VAL A 68 -0.33 -4.52 -13.72
N THR A 69 0.46 -3.49 -13.45
CA THR A 69 1.20 -3.39 -12.19
C THR A 69 0.27 -2.87 -11.10
N PHE A 70 0.18 -3.61 -10.00
CA PHE A 70 -0.52 -3.20 -8.79
C PHE A 70 0.50 -2.81 -7.74
N ALA A 71 0.47 -1.55 -7.32
CA ALA A 71 1.44 -0.96 -6.44
C ALA A 71 0.78 -0.43 -5.17
N ARG A 72 1.49 -0.53 -4.05
CA ARG A 72 1.02 -0.03 -2.76
C ARG A 72 2.09 0.75 -2.03
N PHE A 73 1.69 1.85 -1.42
CA PHE A 73 2.46 2.57 -0.42
C PHE A 73 1.79 2.41 0.94
N ASN A 74 2.56 2.13 1.99
CA ASN A 74 2.09 2.19 3.37
C ASN A 74 3.23 2.63 4.30
N HIS A 75 2.88 3.23 5.44
CA HIS A 75 3.77 3.29 6.60
C HIS A 75 3.61 2.01 7.44
N ALA A 76 4.73 1.43 7.87
CA ALA A 76 4.75 0.19 8.64
C ALA A 76 3.99 0.31 9.97
N SER A 77 3.94 1.51 10.54
CA SER A 77 3.24 1.80 11.78
C SER A 77 2.19 2.91 11.59
N ASP A 78 1.56 3.02 10.41
CA ASP A 78 0.47 3.98 10.14
C ASP A 78 -0.54 4.04 11.31
N SER A 79 -0.62 5.21 11.96
CA SER A 79 -1.41 5.41 13.17
C SER A 79 -2.92 5.33 12.93
N VAL A 80 -3.39 5.74 11.76
CA VAL A 80 -4.81 5.67 11.38
C VAL A 80 -5.20 4.21 11.15
N GLN A 81 -4.39 3.46 10.41
CA GLN A 81 -4.63 2.03 10.18
C GLN A 81 -4.55 1.22 11.48
N GLN A 82 -3.62 1.57 12.39
CA GLN A 82 -3.57 0.96 13.72
C GLN A 82 -4.85 1.21 14.54
N ARG A 83 -5.37 2.44 14.53
CA ARG A 83 -6.65 2.77 15.20
C ARG A 83 -7.82 1.98 14.63
N PHE A 84 -7.93 1.85 13.31
CA PHE A 84 -8.97 1.00 12.70
C PHE A 84 -8.80 -0.47 13.03
N TYR A 85 -7.56 -0.97 13.03
CA TYR A 85 -7.24 -2.33 13.43
C TYR A 85 -7.64 -2.60 14.89
N GLU A 86 -7.37 -1.65 15.80
CA GLU A 86 -7.78 -1.70 17.20
C GLU A 86 -9.30 -1.62 17.38
N ALA A 87 -9.97 -0.72 16.67
CA ALA A 87 -11.43 -0.54 16.75
C ALA A 87 -12.20 -1.82 16.38
N VAL A 88 -11.65 -2.69 15.53
CA VAL A 88 -12.22 -4.01 15.23
C VAL A 88 -11.71 -5.13 16.14
N GLY A 89 -11.14 -4.77 17.29
CA GLY A 89 -10.65 -5.66 18.34
C GLY A 89 -9.23 -6.18 18.14
N GLY A 90 -8.44 -5.62 17.23
CA GLY A 90 -7.01 -5.93 17.06
C GLY A 90 -6.13 -5.34 18.17
N ASN A 91 -4.93 -5.90 18.37
CA ASN A 91 -3.89 -5.26 19.17
C ASN A 91 -3.01 -4.39 18.25
N PRO A 92 -2.97 -3.06 18.38
CA PRO A 92 -2.20 -2.18 17.49
C PRO A 92 -0.70 -2.54 17.42
N ALA A 93 -0.10 -3.06 18.50
CA ALA A 93 1.29 -3.52 18.50
C ALA A 93 1.56 -4.68 17.52
N GLN A 94 0.54 -5.44 17.14
CA GLN A 94 0.65 -6.53 16.16
C GLN A 94 0.50 -6.06 14.71
N PHE A 95 -0.02 -4.84 14.49
CA PHE A 95 -0.32 -4.35 13.15
C PHE A 95 0.93 -4.32 12.24
N PRO A 96 2.09 -3.75 12.64
CA PRO A 96 3.25 -3.69 11.76
C PRO A 96 3.73 -5.07 11.32
N GLY A 97 3.77 -6.03 12.24
CA GLY A 97 4.17 -7.41 11.93
C GLY A 97 3.20 -8.09 10.96
N ARG A 98 1.90 -7.88 11.14
CA ARG A 98 0.88 -8.43 10.25
C ARG A 98 0.87 -7.78 8.87
N LEU A 99 1.03 -6.46 8.78
CA LEU A 99 1.14 -5.73 7.51
C LEU A 99 2.31 -6.26 6.69
N ARG A 100 3.50 -6.35 7.30
CA ARG A 100 4.69 -6.91 6.65
C ARG A 100 4.48 -8.34 6.15
N ALA A 101 3.80 -9.17 6.94
CA ALA A 101 3.51 -10.54 6.52
C ALA A 101 2.58 -10.60 5.30
N VAL A 102 1.58 -9.71 5.22
CA VAL A 102 0.69 -9.60 4.04
C VAL A 102 1.47 -9.08 2.83
N GLU A 103 2.23 -8.01 2.99
CA GLU A 103 3.03 -7.43 1.89
C GLU A 103 4.01 -8.46 1.31
N ARG A 104 4.71 -9.24 2.15
CA ARG A 104 5.60 -10.32 1.69
C ARG A 104 4.88 -11.39 0.87
N ARG A 105 3.65 -11.75 1.22
CA ARG A 105 2.86 -12.72 0.44
C ARG A 105 2.38 -12.14 -0.88
N LEU A 106 1.95 -10.88 -0.89
CA LEU A 106 1.56 -10.18 -2.11
C LEU A 106 2.74 -9.96 -3.06
N GLN A 107 3.94 -9.70 -2.54
CA GLN A 107 5.19 -9.57 -3.32
C GLN A 107 5.58 -10.84 -4.08
N LEU A 108 4.99 -12.01 -3.77
CA LEU A 108 5.17 -13.22 -4.56
C LEU A 108 4.43 -13.15 -5.92
N LEU A 109 3.52 -12.19 -6.10
CA LEU A 109 2.82 -11.97 -7.36
C LEU A 109 3.73 -11.16 -8.30
N PRO A 110 3.95 -11.62 -9.55
CA PRO A 110 4.94 -11.04 -10.45
C PRO A 110 4.65 -9.57 -10.82
N ASN A 111 3.39 -9.14 -10.74
CA ASN A 111 2.92 -7.80 -11.06
C ASN A 111 2.50 -6.97 -9.83
N TYR A 112 2.91 -7.38 -8.62
CA TYR A 112 2.66 -6.61 -7.39
C TYR A 112 3.93 -5.91 -6.90
N ARG A 113 3.82 -4.63 -6.52
CA ARG A 113 4.92 -3.81 -5.99
C ARG A 113 4.52 -3.12 -4.70
N SER A 114 5.46 -2.96 -3.78
CA SER A 114 5.20 -2.38 -2.46
C SER A 114 6.31 -1.45 -2.02
N TYR A 115 5.94 -0.28 -1.52
CA TYR A 115 6.83 0.67 -0.88
C TYR A 115 6.39 0.78 0.59
N LEU A 116 7.17 0.17 1.49
CA LEU A 116 6.83 0.10 2.92
C LEU A 116 7.75 1.01 3.73
N ALA A 117 7.27 2.21 4.04
CA ALA A 117 7.99 3.23 4.76
C ALA A 117 8.04 2.99 6.29
N CYS A 118 9.04 3.56 6.94
CA CYS A 118 9.02 3.72 8.40
C CYS A 118 8.09 4.89 8.75
N GLY A 119 7.49 4.89 9.94
CA GLY A 119 6.69 6.03 10.40
C GLY A 119 5.28 5.66 10.82
N PHE A 120 4.56 6.67 11.30
CA PHE A 120 3.21 6.62 11.84
C PHE A 120 2.20 7.45 11.04
N GLU A 121 2.67 8.11 9.98
CA GLU A 121 1.94 8.98 9.09
C GLU A 121 0.89 8.20 8.28
N HIS A 122 -0.11 8.92 7.80
CA HIS A 122 -1.18 8.37 6.98
C HIS A 122 -1.25 9.17 5.68
N CYS A 123 -1.14 8.44 4.56
CA CYS A 123 -0.88 8.97 3.25
C CYS A 123 0.53 9.59 3.12
N ALA A 124 1.06 9.58 1.90
CA ALA A 124 2.30 10.29 1.57
C ALA A 124 2.19 11.06 0.26
N LEU A 125 1.37 10.60 -0.69
CA LEU A 125 1.20 11.24 -2.00
C LEU A 125 0.70 12.70 -1.94
N PRO A 126 -0.23 13.08 -1.05
CA PRO A 126 -0.70 14.45 -0.96
C PRO A 126 0.15 15.33 -0.02
N THR A 127 1.24 14.80 0.56
CA THR A 127 2.02 15.47 1.61
C THR A 127 3.43 15.83 1.12
N ALA A 128 4.19 16.55 1.95
CA ALA A 128 5.60 16.84 1.65
C ALA A 128 6.46 15.56 1.59
N GLU A 129 6.03 14.46 2.22
CA GLU A 129 6.74 13.17 2.20
C GLU A 129 6.91 12.63 0.79
N PHE A 130 5.96 12.89 -0.12
CA PHE A 130 6.10 12.47 -1.51
C PHE A 130 7.44 12.88 -2.12
N SER A 131 7.91 14.09 -1.79
CA SER A 131 9.14 14.66 -2.33
C SER A 131 10.40 14.26 -1.55
N THR A 132 10.27 14.05 -0.24
CA THR A 132 11.41 13.91 0.69
C THR A 132 11.69 12.47 1.12
N LEU A 133 10.66 11.62 1.19
CA LEU A 133 10.74 10.28 1.76
C LEU A 133 11.64 9.36 0.92
N ARG A 134 12.45 8.58 1.64
CA ARG A 134 13.36 7.57 1.11
C ARG A 134 13.31 6.33 1.98
N VAL A 135 13.32 5.16 1.36
CA VAL A 135 13.40 3.86 2.05
C VAL A 135 14.44 3.01 1.35
N ALA A 136 15.42 2.50 2.10
CA ALA A 136 16.53 1.71 1.54
C ALA A 136 17.20 2.42 0.35
N GLY A 137 17.41 3.74 0.48
CA GLY A 137 17.99 4.58 -0.57
C GLY A 137 17.08 4.92 -1.76
N VAL A 138 15.87 4.34 -1.87
CA VAL A 138 14.92 4.57 -2.96
C VAL A 138 14.02 5.78 -2.62
N PRO A 139 14.00 6.87 -3.39
CA PRO A 139 13.08 7.99 -3.16
C PRO A 139 11.66 7.66 -3.62
N LEU A 140 10.64 8.01 -2.81
CA LEU A 140 9.23 7.77 -3.12
C LEU A 140 8.83 8.37 -4.49
N ARG A 141 9.13 9.65 -4.72
CA ARG A 141 8.87 10.30 -6.03
C ARG A 141 9.45 9.55 -7.23
N LYS A 142 10.67 8.98 -7.09
CA LYS A 142 11.35 8.26 -8.17
C LYS A 142 10.68 6.91 -8.40
N TRP A 143 10.30 6.23 -7.33
CA TRP A 143 9.57 4.97 -7.40
C TRP A 143 8.21 5.13 -8.08
N VAL A 144 7.43 6.16 -7.70
CA VAL A 144 6.14 6.48 -8.33
C VAL A 144 6.31 6.86 -9.80
N ARG A 145 7.31 7.68 -10.15
CA ARG A 145 7.60 8.00 -11.55
C ARG A 145 7.92 6.74 -12.37
N ASN A 146 8.77 5.87 -11.85
CA ASN A 146 9.13 4.63 -12.56
C ASN A 146 7.92 3.72 -12.77
N LEU A 147 7.01 3.64 -11.79
CA LEU A 147 5.72 2.93 -11.92
C LEU A 147 4.82 3.53 -13.01
N ALA A 148 4.72 4.86 -13.08
CA ALA A 148 3.96 5.56 -14.11
C ALA A 148 4.57 5.35 -15.51
N GLU A 149 5.90 5.26 -15.60
CA GLU A 149 6.63 4.87 -16.81
C GLU A 149 6.56 3.36 -17.10
N GLY A 150 5.81 2.58 -16.31
CA GLY A 150 5.64 1.13 -16.45
C GLY A 150 6.95 0.34 -16.36
N ARG A 151 7.95 0.88 -15.64
CA ARG A 151 9.18 0.16 -15.36
C ARG A 151 8.97 -0.81 -14.21
N ASP A 152 9.75 -1.87 -14.22
CA ASP A 152 9.91 -2.69 -13.03
C ASP A 152 10.65 -1.91 -11.94
N VAL A 153 10.25 -2.11 -10.69
CA VAL A 153 10.79 -1.42 -9.52
C VAL A 153 10.95 -2.39 -8.37
N ASP A 154 11.93 -2.12 -7.51
CA ASP A 154 12.08 -2.87 -6.26
C ASP A 154 10.94 -2.59 -5.29
N CYS A 155 10.83 -3.43 -4.27
CA CYS A 155 9.93 -3.25 -3.15
C CYS A 155 10.68 -2.81 -1.88
N PRO A 156 11.02 -1.51 -1.74
CA PRO A 156 11.78 -1.04 -0.60
C PRO A 156 10.96 -1.20 0.69
N GLU A 157 11.60 -1.76 1.72
CA GLU A 157 10.99 -2.03 3.02
C GLU A 157 11.85 -1.42 4.13
N CYS A 158 11.22 -0.65 5.01
CA CYS A 158 11.80 -0.18 6.25
C CYS A 158 12.21 -1.37 7.13
N ARG A 159 13.50 -1.56 7.41
CA ARG A 159 14.00 -2.70 8.20
C ARG A 159 14.14 -2.46 9.70
N GLY A 160 13.63 -1.34 10.22
CA GLY A 160 13.55 -1.12 11.67
C GLY A 160 14.92 -1.09 12.36
N ARG A 161 15.81 -0.20 11.90
CA ARG A 161 16.72 0.64 12.69
C ARG A 161 17.49 1.55 11.74
N THR A 162 17.42 2.86 11.99
CA THR A 162 18.25 3.93 11.41
C THR A 162 18.01 4.26 9.92
N GLU A 163 17.05 5.13 9.65
CA GLU A 163 17.17 6.12 8.56
C GLU A 163 16.23 7.32 8.87
N ILE A 164 16.30 7.84 10.10
CA ILE A 164 16.00 9.26 10.30
C ILE A 164 17.23 9.98 9.75
N VAL A 165 17.23 10.33 8.46
CA VAL A 165 18.15 11.35 7.99
C VAL A 165 17.60 12.65 8.57
N ALA A 166 18.03 12.98 9.77
CA ALA A 166 17.83 14.29 10.38
C ALA A 166 18.62 15.32 9.57
N ASN A 167 18.13 15.70 8.39
CA ASN A 167 18.60 16.87 7.66
C ASN A 167 17.80 18.09 8.08
N ALA A 168 17.90 18.44 9.36
CA ALA A 168 17.37 19.70 9.90
C ALA A 168 18.10 20.15 11.17
N THR A 169 19.43 19.97 11.27
CA THR A 169 20.22 20.67 12.32
C THR A 169 21.71 20.75 11.96
N ARG A 170 22.08 21.48 10.90
CA ARG A 170 23.49 21.85 10.66
C ARG A 170 23.71 23.30 10.19
N GLU A 171 22.78 24.22 10.44
CA GLU A 171 23.00 25.66 10.15
C GLU A 171 22.86 26.60 11.36
N LEU A 172 22.82 26.11 12.61
CA LEU A 172 22.68 26.98 13.79
C LEU A 172 23.86 26.96 14.79
N ILE A 173 25.01 26.37 14.42
CA ILE A 173 26.21 26.36 15.28
C ILE A 173 27.43 27.08 14.66
N ALA A 174 27.32 27.61 13.43
CA ALA A 174 28.41 28.40 12.81
C ALA A 174 28.24 29.93 12.97
N ALA A 175 27.38 30.39 13.88
CA ALA A 175 27.18 31.81 14.18
C ALA A 175 27.04 32.03 15.69
N ARG A 176 28.10 31.73 16.45
CA ARG A 176 28.37 32.27 17.78
C ARG A 176 29.87 32.40 17.98
#